data_AF-A0A132A007-F1
#
_entry.id   AF-A0A132A007-F1
#
_cell.length_a   1.000
_cell.length_b   1.000
_cell.length_c   1.000
_cell.angle_alpha   90.00
_cell.angle_beta   90.00
_cell.angle_gamma   90.00
#
_symmetry.space_group_name_H-M   'P 1'
#
loop_
_entity.id
_entity.type
_entity.pdbx_description
1 polymer ?
#
loop_
_entity_poly.entity_id
_entity_poly.type
_entity_poly.pdbx_seq_one_letter_code
_entity_poly.pdbx_strand_id
1 'polypeptide(L)'
;MITKQRSFKSDELIIAYITWCANSTNLNWKEIDECASSNRGKQLLVEAGRKTKSLKPRLTFVPTVVINEKYSNRDQNQAVYVDFGRLIEDYRKEIKNNNN
;
A
#
# COMPACT_ATOMS: atom_id res chain seq x y z
N MET A 1 -28.42 7.07 -30.79
CA MET A 1 -26.97 6.76 -30.73
C MET A 1 -26.25 7.98 -30.18
N ILE A 2 -25.75 7.94 -28.95
CA ILE A 2 -24.85 8.96 -28.42
C ILE A 2 -23.57 8.22 -28.03
N THR A 3 -22.53 8.34 -28.85
CA THR A 3 -21.17 7.90 -28.53
C THR A 3 -20.63 8.83 -27.44
N LYS A 4 -20.50 8.31 -26.22
CA LYS A 4 -19.88 9.03 -25.10
C LYS A 4 -18.36 9.05 -25.29
N GLN A 5 -17.87 10.00 -26.07
CA GLN A 5 -16.45 10.15 -26.36
C GLN A 5 -15.86 11.32 -25.56
N ARG A 6 -15.55 11.09 -24.27
CA ARG A 6 -14.67 11.97 -23.48
C ARG A 6 -14.24 11.35 -22.13
N SER A 7 -13.41 10.31 -22.18
CA SER A 7 -12.74 9.75 -20.98
C SER A 7 -11.41 9.05 -21.29
N PHE A 8 -10.72 9.37 -22.40
CA PHE A 8 -9.74 8.44 -23.00
C PHE A 8 -8.27 8.87 -22.94
N LYS A 9 -7.89 10.01 -22.34
CA LYS A 9 -6.50 10.55 -22.40
C LYS A 9 -5.68 10.41 -21.11
N SER A 10 -6.34 10.36 -19.95
CA SER A 10 -5.68 10.15 -18.65
C SER A 10 -5.25 8.70 -18.46
N ASP A 11 -6.07 7.76 -18.93
CA ASP A 11 -5.91 6.35 -18.62
C ASP A 11 -4.73 5.74 -19.40
N GLU A 12 -4.45 6.26 -20.59
CA GLU A 12 -3.32 5.84 -21.42
C GLU A 12 -1.96 6.24 -20.80
N LEU A 13 -1.87 7.42 -20.19
CA LEU A 13 -0.66 7.86 -19.46
C LEU A 13 -0.44 7.05 -18.18
N ILE A 14 -1.52 6.71 -17.48
CA ILE A 14 -1.45 5.88 -16.27
C ILE A 14 -0.97 4.47 -16.62
N ILE A 15 -1.53 3.85 -17.65
CA ILE A 15 -1.12 2.51 -18.10
C ILE A 15 0.34 2.53 -18.55
N ALA A 16 0.78 3.56 -19.28
CA ALA A 16 2.18 3.68 -19.70
C ALA A 16 3.14 3.73 -18.49
N TYR A 17 2.81 4.53 -17.47
CA TYR A 17 3.63 4.64 -16.26
C TYR A 17 3.67 3.34 -15.46
N ILE A 18 2.52 2.70 -15.24
CA ILE A 18 2.45 1.45 -14.46
C ILE A 18 3.18 0.31 -15.20
N THR A 19 3.06 0.25 -16.54
CA THR A 19 3.79 -0.72 -17.37
C THR A 19 5.30 -0.52 -17.26
N TRP A 20 5.77 0.73 -17.34
CA TRP A 20 7.18 1.04 -17.15
C TRP A 20 7.70 0.61 -15.77
N CYS A 21 6.92 0.87 -14.71
CA CYS A 21 7.26 0.47 -13.34
C CYS A 21 7.31 -1.06 -13.17
N ALA A 22 6.36 -1.79 -13.75
CA ALA A 22 6.39 -3.25 -13.73
C ALA A 22 7.65 -3.77 -14.42
N ASN A 23 7.97 -3.27 -15.62
CA ASN A 23 9.15 -3.69 -16.37
C ASN A 23 10.46 -3.34 -15.65
N SER A 24 10.55 -2.16 -15.00
CA SER A 24 11.76 -1.76 -14.26
C SER A 24 12.02 -2.59 -13.00
N THR A 25 11.00 -3.30 -12.51
CA THR A 25 11.07 -4.23 -11.36
C THR A 25 11.03 -5.69 -11.78
N ASN A 26 11.16 -5.99 -13.08
CA ASN A 26 11.09 -7.34 -13.64
C ASN A 26 9.76 -8.08 -13.35
N LEU A 27 8.68 -7.32 -13.24
CA LEU A 27 7.31 -7.81 -13.11
C LEU A 27 6.59 -7.76 -14.46
N ASN A 28 5.78 -8.78 -14.75
CA ASN A 28 4.96 -8.81 -15.95
C ASN A 28 3.66 -8.00 -15.75
N TRP A 29 3.56 -6.84 -16.43
CA TRP A 29 2.37 -6.00 -16.36
C TRP A 29 1.09 -6.76 -16.73
N LYS A 30 1.14 -7.63 -17.75
CA LYS A 30 -0.05 -8.38 -18.20
C LYS A 30 -0.60 -9.28 -17.10
N GLU A 31 0.28 -9.98 -16.38
CA GLU A 31 -0.13 -10.82 -15.25
C GLU A 31 -0.71 -9.99 -14.10
N ILE A 32 -0.18 -8.80 -13.84
CA ILE A 32 -0.71 -7.88 -12.82
C ILE A 32 -2.10 -7.38 -13.22
N ASP A 33 -2.29 -6.95 -14.46
CA ASP A 33 -3.56 -6.44 -14.98
C ASP A 33 -4.66 -7.52 -15.02
N GLU A 34 -4.30 -8.73 -15.45
CA GLU A 34 -5.17 -9.91 -15.39
C GLU A 34 -5.53 -10.25 -13.94
N CYS A 35 -4.56 -10.21 -13.02
CA CYS A 35 -4.83 -10.44 -11.59
C CYS A 35 -5.76 -9.37 -11.01
N ALA A 36 -5.51 -8.08 -11.29
CA ALA A 36 -6.27 -6.96 -10.77
C ALA A 36 -7.75 -7.01 -11.20
N SER A 37 -8.03 -7.47 -12.43
CA SER A 37 -9.39 -7.62 -12.96
C SER A 37 -10.06 -8.96 -12.57
N SER A 38 -9.29 -9.95 -12.13
CA SER A 38 -9.79 -11.28 -11.76
C SER A 38 -10.56 -11.33 -10.43
N ASN A 39 -11.21 -12.47 -10.17
CA ASN A 39 -11.79 -12.76 -8.86
C ASN A 39 -10.73 -12.85 -7.75
N ARG A 40 -9.50 -13.26 -8.08
CA ARG A 40 -8.39 -13.27 -7.12
C ARG A 40 -8.05 -11.85 -6.66
N GLY A 41 -7.97 -10.90 -7.59
CA GLY A 41 -7.78 -9.48 -7.27
C GLY A 41 -8.88 -8.95 -6.35
N LYS A 42 -10.15 -9.27 -6.64
CA LYS A 42 -11.28 -8.90 -5.76
C LYS A 42 -11.16 -9.48 -4.36
N GLN A 43 -10.74 -10.74 -4.22
CA GLN A 43 -10.52 -11.36 -2.90
C GLN A 43 -9.41 -10.66 -2.12
N LEU A 44 -8.29 -10.32 -2.77
CA LEU A 44 -7.20 -9.56 -2.16
C LEU A 44 -7.67 -8.19 -1.65
N LEU A 45 -8.53 -7.49 -2.41
CA LEU A 45 -9.12 -6.23 -1.98
C LEU A 45 -10.04 -6.39 -0.77
N VAL A 46 -10.84 -7.46 -0.70
CA VAL A 46 -11.69 -7.77 0.48
C VAL A 46 -10.82 -8.05 1.70
N GLU A 47 -9.74 -8.82 1.55
CA GLU A 47 -8.78 -9.10 2.63
C GLU A 47 -8.10 -7.84 3.14
N ALA A 48 -7.63 -6.98 2.23
CA ALA A 48 -7.08 -5.66 2.59
C ALA A 48 -8.12 -4.79 3.31
N GLY A 49 -9.37 -4.75 2.84
CA GLY A 49 -10.46 -4.04 3.49
C GLY A 49 -10.77 -4.55 4.90
N ARG A 50 -10.73 -5.88 5.11
CA ARG A 50 -10.86 -6.49 6.44
C ARG A 50 -9.73 -6.08 7.37
N LYS A 51 -8.48 -6.11 6.90
CA LYS A 51 -7.30 -5.68 7.66
C LYS A 51 -7.38 -4.20 8.05
N THR A 52 -7.83 -3.34 7.14
CA THR A 52 -8.05 -1.91 7.44
C THR A 52 -9.17 -1.71 8.46
N LYS A 53 -10.29 -2.44 8.34
CA LYS A 53 -11.42 -2.37 9.27
C LYS A 53 -11.06 -2.88 10.67
N SER A 54 -10.12 -3.82 10.78
CA SER A 54 -9.67 -4.36 12.07
C SER A 54 -8.70 -3.45 12.84
N LEU A 55 -8.23 -2.35 12.24
CA LEU A 55 -7.35 -1.40 12.92
C LEU A 55 -7.99 -0.88 14.23
N LYS A 56 -7.14 -0.76 15.25
CA LYS A 56 -7.46 -0.17 16.56
C LYS A 56 -6.39 0.88 16.88
N PRO A 57 -6.74 2.17 16.95
CA PRO A 57 -8.05 2.77 16.72
C PRO A 57 -8.52 2.60 15.27
N ARG A 58 -9.82 2.81 15.02
CA ARG A 58 -10.36 2.75 13.65
C ARG A 58 -9.64 3.76 12.77
N LEU A 59 -9.44 3.42 11.50
CA LEU A 59 -8.79 4.29 10.52
C LEU A 59 -9.53 5.64 10.42
N THR A 60 -8.80 6.74 10.57
CA THR A 60 -9.30 8.11 10.38
C THR A 60 -8.49 8.91 9.36
N PHE A 61 -7.28 8.46 9.02
CA PHE A 61 -6.33 9.18 8.17
C PHE A 61 -5.40 8.22 7.43
N VAL A 62 -4.90 8.62 6.26
CA VAL A 62 -3.86 7.90 5.52
C VAL A 62 -2.66 8.83 5.27
N PRO A 63 -1.41 8.35 5.45
CA PRO A 63 -1.03 6.98 5.82
C PRO A 63 -1.28 6.66 7.31
N THR A 64 -1.64 5.41 7.63
CA THR A 64 -1.67 4.86 9.00
C THR A 64 -0.61 3.78 9.14
N VAL A 65 0.23 3.89 10.17
CA VAL A 65 1.40 3.05 10.40
C VAL A 65 1.19 2.19 11.65
N VAL A 66 1.39 0.88 11.49
CA VAL A 66 1.30 -0.12 12.55
C VAL A 66 2.60 -0.90 12.52
N ILE A 67 3.31 -0.93 13.65
CA ILE A 67 4.57 -1.66 13.80
C ILE A 67 4.34 -2.82 14.76
N ASN A 68 4.77 -4.03 14.39
CA ASN A 68 4.58 -5.25 15.19
C ASN A 68 3.11 -5.42 15.65
N GLU A 69 2.18 -5.22 14.73
CA GLU A 69 0.73 -5.34 14.95
C GLU A 69 0.13 -4.36 15.97
N LYS A 70 0.92 -3.39 16.46
CA LYS A 70 0.50 -2.40 17.45
C LYS A 70 0.53 -0.99 16.86
N TYR A 71 -0.57 -0.28 17.04
CA TYR A 71 -0.65 1.14 16.74
C TYR A 71 -0.19 1.96 17.95
N SER A 72 0.55 3.05 17.70
CA SER A 72 0.80 4.09 18.70
C SER A 72 0.83 5.47 18.03
N ASN A 73 0.30 6.49 18.70
CA ASN A 73 0.35 7.87 18.20
C ASN A 73 1.80 8.37 18.05
N ARG A 74 2.71 7.91 18.91
CA ARG A 74 4.14 8.25 18.84
C ARG A 74 4.74 7.74 17.53
N ASP A 75 4.56 6.45 17.24
CA ASP A 75 5.17 5.84 16.05
C ASP A 75 4.51 6.37 14.78
N GLN A 76 3.19 6.59 14.81
CA GLN A 76 2.46 7.25 13.74
C GLN A 76 3.06 8.64 13.43
N ASN A 77 3.26 9.48 14.46
CA ASN A 77 3.81 10.82 14.26
C ASN A 77 5.26 10.79 13.79
N GLN A 78 6.07 9.90 14.37
CA GLN A 78 7.46 9.73 13.96
C GLN A 78 7.56 9.27 12.50
N ALA A 79 6.73 8.30 12.09
CA ALA A 79 6.73 7.76 10.75
C ALA A 79 6.28 8.78 9.68
N VAL A 80 5.22 9.54 9.98
CA VAL A 80 4.59 10.41 8.98
C VAL A 80 5.23 11.79 8.90
N TYR A 81 5.68 12.34 10.02
CA TYR A 81 6.09 13.74 10.10
C TYR A 81 7.55 13.97 10.47
N VAL A 82 8.28 12.95 10.91
CA VAL A 82 9.66 13.11 11.40
C VAL A 82 10.64 12.33 10.55
N ASP A 83 10.74 11.03 10.80
CA ASP A 83 11.70 10.14 10.14
C ASP A 83 11.29 8.68 10.35
N PHE A 84 10.74 8.07 9.29
CA PHE A 84 10.37 6.65 9.30
C PHE A 84 11.58 5.73 9.35
N GLY A 85 12.69 6.09 8.70
CA GLY A 85 13.91 5.28 8.69
C GLY A 85 14.48 5.11 10.09
N ARG A 86 14.61 6.22 10.82
CA ARG A 86 15.05 6.22 12.21
C ARG A 86 14.13 5.38 13.12
N LEU A 87 12.81 5.49 12.94
CA LEU A 87 11.84 4.69 13.70
C LEU A 87 12.11 3.18 13.53
N ILE A 88 12.34 2.73 12.30
CA ILE A 88 12.62 1.31 12.01
C ILE A 88 13.97 0.88 12.57
N GLU A 89 14.99 1.74 12.53
CA GLU A 89 16.28 1.45 13.16
C GLU A 89 16.17 1.26 14.68
N ASP A 90 15.37 2.07 15.36
CA ASP A 90 15.13 1.96 16.80
C ASP A 90 14.45 0.62 17.13
N TYR A 91 13.37 0.26 16.41
CA TYR A 91 12.72 -1.04 16.55
C TYR A 91 13.66 -2.22 16.27
N ARG A 92 14.56 -2.09 15.28
CA ARG A 92 15.56 -3.13 14.99
C ARG A 92 16.55 -3.33 16.13
N LYS A 93 16.94 -2.27 16.84
CA LYS A 93 17.84 -2.36 18.01
C LYS A 93 17.13 -3.00 19.21
N GLU A 94 15.88 -2.65 19.46
CA GLU A 94 15.06 -3.24 20.55
C GLU A 94 14.94 -4.77 20.40
N ILE A 95 14.63 -5.26 19.18
CA ILE A 95 14.52 -6.70 18.91
C ILE A 95 15.85 -7.42 19.17
N LYS A 96 16.99 -6.83 18.82
CA LYS A 96 18.30 -7.45 19.09
C LYS A 96 18.59 -7.55 20.58
N ASN A 97 18.25 -6.51 21.35
CA ASN A 97 18.50 -6.49 22.79
C ASN A 97 17.61 -7.46 23.57
N ASN A 98 16.39 -7.73 23.11
CA ASN A 98 15.46 -8.68 23.75
C ASN A 98 15.77 -10.15 23.45
N ASN A 99 16.68 -10.44 22.52
CA ASN A 99 17.11 -11.79 22.15
C ASN A 99 18.52 -12.13 22.68
N ASN A 100 19.09 -11.30 23.56
CA ASN A 100 20.38 -11.51 24.22
C ASN A 100 20.18 -11.85 25.70
#